data_AF-A0A9F7QZ59-F1
#
_entry.id   AF-A0A9F7QZ59-F1
#
_cell.length_a   1.000
_cell.length_b   1.000
_cell.length_c   1.000
_cell.angle_alpha   90.00
_cell.angle_beta   90.00
_cell.angle_gamma   90.00
#
_symmetry.space_group_name_H-M   'P 1'
#
loop_
_entity.id
_entity.type
_entity.pdbx_description
1 polymer ?
#
loop_
_entity_poly.entity_id
_entity_poly.type
_entity_poly.pdbx_seq_one_letter_code
_entity_poly.pdbx_strand_id
1 'polypeptide(L)'
;MKAEEVFEMETRLQQEGLCLEFSSDLERLDRLWRLFVEKENSVRMLTRELEELRAKHAAEIDTVQLYIQNIRSLSKTRDSMALELERENETLRSDLMELNLQQEAQKSEIAEMLVHEGLDEVMTNSLSEQVAYLLADRAALMEKIQTLEDGDSKTLNVKCTQKRRTPDDNVEKVAPLRGQSPWKRLLGFRKAAQAKQDDDQDNEDKTSKDRMWSLLERDLDEASTRLNLAHKEIRRLTDELESAHLTKSTYESELHGAQVDAEQLRHEVEKLKRCDLAEVQAVKEMNEVLDAEIRHLRDSVHTMSAECAQLLELIDRNFKELDSEDEDFIHALTRKLTLTCRTRSLPKGKNQKQKDTHKRYPEEQEEGLSSLQDLNRAIVKLQAELEQETALRKKVEEECVDERRRRRRRKEAEQLSLELQDKNHNDTVQHLQQMDVLKTMLPVQENLKLRQDIEKLEEFCVKLQTELEQVHCNLHSHTRKYDEMKVRHREKLAEVKQVYLREMMWRDQKIKEQEREMDFLTKRLKKENDMVKMVMGENEALLLTKKTLLCQLNEAEQNRKNAAAKISALQLRVDFLEKDSMQQWEINMEKSTQIAKLERRLRDVDSLKSNWHPKKHHGNHIVEGTKETNFK
;
A
#
# COMPACT_ATOMS: atom_id res chain seq x y z
N MET A 1 -19.13 -25.17 -52.20
CA MET A 1 -19.32 -25.66 -50.83
C MET A 1 -18.82 -27.08 -50.76
N LYS A 2 -18.20 -27.47 -49.65
CA LYS A 2 -17.93 -28.87 -49.31
C LYS A 2 -19.25 -29.53 -48.90
N ALA A 3 -19.35 -30.85 -49.04
CA ALA A 3 -20.57 -31.57 -48.65
C ALA A 3 -20.92 -31.39 -47.16
N GLU A 4 -19.88 -31.29 -46.31
CA GLU A 4 -20.00 -31.00 -44.87
C GLU A 4 -20.65 -29.65 -44.59
N GLU A 5 -20.27 -28.58 -45.32
CA GLU A 5 -20.86 -27.23 -45.16
C GLU A 5 -22.35 -27.21 -45.51
N VAL A 6 -22.77 -27.99 -46.51
CA VAL A 6 -24.18 -28.12 -46.89
C VAL A 6 -24.96 -28.86 -45.81
N PHE A 7 -24.45 -29.98 -45.32
CA PHE A 7 -25.05 -30.76 -44.24
C PHE A 7 -25.15 -29.98 -42.93
N GLU A 8 -24.13 -29.18 -42.59
CA GLU A 8 -24.14 -28.33 -41.39
C GLU A 8 -25.14 -27.17 -41.51
N MET A 9 -25.31 -26.58 -42.71
CA MET A 9 -26.38 -25.62 -42.93
C MET A 9 -27.76 -26.26 -42.87
N GLU A 10 -27.93 -27.46 -43.44
CA GLU A 10 -29.21 -28.16 -43.47
C GLU A 10 -29.68 -28.59 -42.06
N THR A 11 -28.75 -29.08 -41.22
CA THR A 11 -29.03 -29.38 -39.80
C THR A 11 -29.35 -28.12 -38.98
N ARG A 12 -28.67 -26.98 -39.21
CA ARG A 12 -29.00 -25.70 -38.56
C ARG A 12 -30.37 -25.17 -39.00
N LEU A 13 -30.73 -25.29 -40.28
CA LEU A 13 -32.05 -24.89 -40.78
C LEU A 13 -33.18 -25.76 -40.19
N GLN A 14 -32.94 -27.07 -40.00
CA GLN A 14 -33.86 -27.94 -39.28
C GLN A 14 -34.04 -27.53 -37.82
N GLN A 15 -32.97 -27.12 -37.12
CA GLN A 15 -33.04 -26.59 -35.75
C GLN A 15 -33.83 -25.27 -35.65
N GLU A 16 -33.80 -24.43 -36.69
CA GLU A 16 -34.63 -23.21 -36.78
C GLU A 16 -36.06 -23.46 -37.30
N GLY A 17 -36.46 -24.73 -37.45
CA GLY A 17 -37.83 -25.16 -37.72
C GLY A 17 -38.21 -25.31 -39.20
N LEU A 18 -37.23 -25.32 -40.12
CA LEU A 18 -37.46 -25.55 -41.55
C LEU A 18 -37.36 -27.03 -41.91
N CYS A 19 -38.45 -27.79 -41.70
CA CYS A 19 -38.55 -29.16 -42.22
C CYS A 19 -38.81 -29.17 -43.73
N LEU A 20 -38.02 -29.93 -44.47
CA LEU A 20 -38.02 -29.98 -45.94
C LEU A 20 -39.23 -30.69 -46.57
N GLU A 21 -40.00 -31.45 -45.79
CA GLU A 21 -40.95 -32.44 -46.31
C GLU A 21 -42.39 -31.91 -46.54
N PHE A 22 -42.77 -30.75 -46.00
CA PHE A 22 -44.20 -30.34 -45.92
C PHE A 22 -44.53 -28.87 -46.25
N SER A 23 -43.56 -28.03 -46.62
CA SER A 23 -43.76 -26.61 -46.97
C SER A 23 -43.84 -26.39 -48.48
N SER A 24 -44.64 -25.43 -48.95
CA SER A 24 -44.49 -24.96 -50.33
C SER A 24 -43.15 -24.23 -50.51
N ASP A 25 -42.60 -24.24 -51.73
CA ASP A 25 -41.32 -23.59 -52.04
C ASP A 25 -41.33 -22.08 -51.77
N LEU A 26 -42.48 -21.44 -51.94
CA LEU A 26 -42.64 -19.99 -51.73
C LEU A 26 -42.61 -19.63 -50.24
N GLU A 27 -43.29 -20.40 -49.39
CA GLU A 27 -43.28 -20.22 -47.93
C GLU A 27 -41.90 -20.52 -47.34
N ARG A 28 -41.20 -21.52 -47.90
CA ARG A 28 -39.81 -21.83 -47.54
C ARG A 28 -38.87 -20.66 -47.85
N LEU A 29 -39.01 -20.04 -49.03
CA LEU A 29 -38.19 -18.90 -49.44
C LEU A 29 -38.46 -17.66 -48.58
N ASP A 30 -39.73 -17.35 -48.28
CA ASP A 30 -40.09 -16.24 -47.38
C ASP A 30 -39.56 -16.45 -45.96
N ARG A 31 -39.65 -17.67 -45.41
CA ARG A 31 -39.12 -18.00 -44.08
C ARG A 31 -37.60 -17.91 -44.03
N LEU A 32 -36.90 -18.40 -45.07
CA LEU A 32 -35.44 -18.24 -45.21
C LEU A 32 -35.03 -16.77 -45.33
N TRP A 33 -35.76 -15.96 -46.08
CA TRP A 33 -35.50 -14.53 -46.21
C TRP A 33 -35.67 -13.79 -44.88
N ARG A 34 -36.73 -14.10 -44.11
CA ARG A 34 -36.94 -13.53 -42.77
C ARG A 34 -35.81 -13.91 -41.80
N LEU A 35 -35.39 -15.18 -41.77
CA LEU A 35 -34.26 -15.63 -40.96
C LEU A 35 -32.97 -14.93 -41.39
N PHE A 36 -32.68 -14.83 -42.69
CA PHE A 36 -31.52 -14.11 -43.20
C PHE A 36 -31.50 -12.65 -42.72
N VAL A 37 -32.61 -11.91 -42.87
CA VAL A 37 -32.73 -10.52 -42.41
C VAL A 37 -32.58 -10.41 -40.90
N GLU A 38 -33.12 -11.34 -40.12
CA GLU A 38 -32.98 -11.37 -38.66
C GLU A 38 -31.52 -11.61 -38.22
N LYS A 39 -30.83 -12.58 -38.83
CA LYS A 39 -29.41 -12.84 -38.56
C LYS A 39 -28.52 -11.70 -39.04
N GLU A 40 -28.79 -11.12 -40.21
CA GLU A 40 -28.05 -9.96 -40.72
C GLU A 40 -28.22 -8.75 -39.80
N ASN A 41 -29.44 -8.48 -39.33
CA ASN A 41 -29.70 -7.45 -38.32
C ASN A 41 -28.96 -7.75 -37.01
N SER A 42 -28.98 -8.99 -36.54
CA SER A 42 -28.28 -9.42 -35.32
C SER A 42 -26.76 -9.23 -35.43
N VAL A 43 -26.15 -9.65 -36.55
CA VAL A 43 -24.72 -9.43 -36.84
C VAL A 43 -24.43 -7.92 -36.89
N ARG A 44 -25.29 -7.11 -37.50
CA ARG A 44 -25.11 -5.65 -37.59
C ARG A 44 -25.24 -4.95 -36.23
N MET A 45 -26.05 -5.49 -35.31
CA MET A 45 -26.12 -5.04 -33.91
C MET A 45 -24.87 -5.43 -33.13
N LEU A 46 -24.48 -6.71 -33.16
CA LEU A 46 -23.27 -7.21 -32.50
C LEU A 46 -22.00 -6.51 -33.00
N THR A 47 -21.95 -6.15 -34.29
CA THR A 47 -20.84 -5.39 -34.87
C THR A 47 -20.76 -3.98 -34.27
N ARG A 48 -21.90 -3.28 -34.10
CA ARG A 48 -21.93 -1.98 -33.41
C ARG A 48 -21.56 -2.09 -31.94
N GLU A 49 -22.05 -3.10 -31.23
CA GLU A 49 -21.68 -3.34 -29.83
C GLU A 49 -20.17 -3.59 -29.68
N LEU A 50 -19.56 -4.35 -30.60
CA LEU A 50 -18.11 -4.55 -30.66
C LEU A 50 -17.35 -3.25 -30.99
N GLU A 51 -17.87 -2.41 -31.89
CA GLU A 51 -17.29 -1.10 -32.19
C GLU A 51 -17.37 -0.14 -30.99
N GLU A 52 -18.50 -0.12 -30.28
CA GLU A 52 -18.66 0.64 -29.04
C GLU A 52 -17.72 0.15 -27.93
N LEU A 53 -17.57 -1.16 -27.76
CA LEU A 53 -16.64 -1.74 -26.78
C LEU A 53 -15.19 -1.42 -27.13
N ARG A 54 -14.82 -1.47 -28.42
CA ARG A 54 -13.49 -1.03 -28.90
C ARG A 54 -13.26 0.46 -28.65
N ALA A 55 -14.26 1.31 -28.87
CA ALA A 55 -14.17 2.74 -28.59
C ALA A 55 -14.03 3.04 -27.09
N LYS A 56 -14.79 2.35 -26.23
CA LYS A 56 -14.68 2.42 -24.76
C LYS A 56 -13.28 1.99 -24.30
N HIS A 57 -12.80 0.84 -24.78
CA HIS A 57 -11.46 0.33 -24.46
C HIS A 57 -10.34 1.26 -24.95
N ALA A 58 -10.48 1.90 -26.12
CA ALA A 58 -9.53 2.91 -26.59
C ALA A 58 -9.49 4.14 -25.67
N ALA A 59 -10.66 4.66 -25.27
CA ALA A 59 -10.73 5.78 -24.32
C ALA A 59 -10.16 5.42 -22.94
N GLU A 60 -10.40 4.20 -22.45
CA GLU A 60 -9.78 3.68 -21.22
C GLU A 60 -8.26 3.63 -21.35
N ILE A 61 -7.71 3.11 -22.46
CA ILE A 61 -6.27 3.14 -22.75
C ILE A 61 -5.72 4.57 -22.70
N ASP A 62 -6.38 5.54 -23.34
CA ASP A 62 -5.93 6.94 -23.35
C ASP A 62 -5.91 7.54 -21.93
N THR A 63 -6.91 7.25 -21.09
CA THR A 63 -6.88 7.69 -19.68
C THR A 63 -5.75 7.03 -18.88
N VAL A 64 -5.49 5.73 -19.10
CA VAL A 64 -4.38 5.02 -18.45
C VAL A 64 -3.02 5.58 -18.89
N GLN A 65 -2.86 5.91 -20.18
CA GLN A 65 -1.66 6.59 -20.68
C GLN A 65 -1.45 7.95 -20.04
N LEU A 66 -2.52 8.74 -19.84
CA LEU A 66 -2.46 10.03 -19.16
C LEU A 66 -2.04 9.87 -17.68
N TYR A 67 -2.59 8.87 -16.96
CA TYR A 67 -2.15 8.56 -15.59
C TYR A 67 -0.67 8.14 -15.54
N ILE A 68 -0.22 7.28 -16.47
CA ILE A 68 1.19 6.87 -16.58
C ILE A 68 2.09 8.09 -16.87
N GLN A 69 1.66 9.02 -17.72
CA GLN A 69 2.40 10.25 -17.99
C GLN A 69 2.50 11.13 -16.74
N ASN A 70 1.42 11.29 -15.97
CA ASN A 70 1.42 12.04 -14.71
C ASN A 70 2.36 11.40 -13.66
N ILE A 71 2.31 10.07 -13.50
CA ILE A 71 3.22 9.32 -12.62
C ILE A 71 4.69 9.53 -13.05
N ARG A 72 4.98 9.54 -14.36
CA ARG A 72 6.33 9.83 -14.89
C ARG A 72 6.78 11.26 -14.60
N SER A 73 5.91 12.27 -14.67
CA SER A 73 6.28 13.64 -14.27
C SER A 73 6.53 13.75 -12.77
N LEU A 74 5.67 13.13 -11.94
CA LEU A 74 5.83 13.14 -10.48
C LEU A 74 7.09 12.37 -10.02
N SER A 75 7.47 11.29 -10.71
CA SER A 75 8.76 10.64 -10.46
C SER A 75 9.91 11.59 -10.79
N LYS A 76 9.90 12.25 -11.96
CA LYS A 76 10.96 13.20 -12.33
C LYS A 76 11.11 14.36 -11.35
N THR A 77 10.01 14.91 -10.81
CA THR A 77 10.10 15.99 -9.82
C THR A 77 10.63 15.47 -8.48
N ARG A 78 10.20 14.29 -8.02
CA ARG A 78 10.77 13.61 -6.85
C ARG A 78 12.27 13.38 -7.01
N ASP A 79 12.70 12.86 -8.16
CA ASP A 79 14.09 12.50 -8.44
C ASP A 79 14.98 13.76 -8.55
N SER A 80 14.45 14.88 -9.07
CA SER A 80 15.13 16.19 -9.04
C SER A 80 15.31 16.71 -7.62
N MET A 81 14.25 16.64 -6.80
CA MET A 81 14.28 17.09 -5.40
C MET A 81 15.23 16.23 -4.55
N ALA A 82 15.29 14.92 -4.80
CA ALA A 82 16.26 14.04 -4.15
C ALA A 82 17.71 14.46 -4.47
N LEU A 83 18.01 14.75 -5.74
CA LEU A 83 19.34 15.24 -6.16
C LEU A 83 19.67 16.63 -5.57
N GLU A 84 18.68 17.48 -5.30
CA GLU A 84 18.89 18.76 -4.61
C GLU A 84 19.24 18.53 -3.13
N LEU A 85 18.48 17.69 -2.42
CA LEU A 85 18.75 17.31 -1.03
C LEU A 85 20.09 16.58 -0.85
N GLU A 86 20.53 15.78 -1.81
CA GLU A 86 21.85 15.14 -1.81
C GLU A 86 22.97 16.19 -1.87
N ARG A 87 22.86 17.18 -2.77
CA ARG A 87 23.83 18.28 -2.87
C ARG A 87 23.86 19.16 -1.62
N GLU A 88 22.69 19.48 -1.05
CA GLU A 88 22.61 20.24 0.20
C GLU A 88 23.27 19.48 1.38
N ASN A 89 23.13 18.15 1.42
CA ASN A 89 23.84 17.33 2.40
C ASN A 89 25.35 17.32 2.18
N GLU A 90 25.82 17.34 0.93
CA GLU A 90 27.24 17.42 0.58
C GLU A 90 27.85 18.78 0.95
N THR A 91 27.13 19.89 0.73
CA THR A 91 27.56 21.22 1.20
C THR A 91 27.59 21.29 2.72
N LEU A 92 26.54 20.85 3.42
CA LEU A 92 26.51 20.85 4.89
C LEU A 92 27.61 19.99 5.52
N ARG A 93 27.97 18.85 4.91
CA ARG A 93 29.12 18.04 5.34
C ARG A 93 30.45 18.75 5.14
N SER A 94 30.58 19.52 4.05
CA SER A 94 31.78 20.32 3.76
C SER A 94 31.92 21.47 4.77
N ASP A 95 30.83 22.19 5.03
CA ASP A 95 30.78 23.28 6.03
C ASP A 95 31.10 22.78 7.44
N LEU A 96 30.57 21.61 7.84
CA LEU A 96 30.90 20.97 9.11
C LEU A 96 32.37 20.56 9.20
N MET A 97 32.97 20.10 8.09
CA MET A 97 34.40 19.77 8.03
C MET A 97 35.26 21.03 8.16
N GLU A 98 34.88 22.13 7.51
CA GLU A 98 35.58 23.42 7.64
C GLU A 98 35.47 23.96 9.07
N LEU A 99 34.27 23.97 9.67
CA LEU A 99 34.06 24.42 11.04
C LEU A 99 34.88 23.60 12.04
N ASN A 100 34.97 22.27 11.84
CA ASN A 100 35.80 21.41 12.69
C ASN A 100 37.31 21.69 12.53
N LEU A 101 37.78 21.97 11.31
CA LEU A 101 39.16 22.40 11.07
C LEU A 101 39.46 23.76 11.73
N GLN A 102 38.53 24.72 11.65
CA GLN A 102 38.65 26.02 12.34
C GLN A 102 38.68 25.85 13.87
N GLN A 103 37.83 24.99 14.44
CA GLN A 103 37.86 24.68 15.88
C GLN A 103 39.16 24.00 16.30
N GLU A 104 39.69 23.08 15.50
CA GLU A 104 40.95 22.41 15.83
C GLU A 104 42.16 23.35 15.74
N ALA A 105 42.16 24.26 14.76
CA ALA A 105 43.15 25.34 14.69
C ALA A 105 43.09 26.26 15.94
N GLN A 106 41.89 26.67 16.36
CA GLN A 106 41.70 27.47 17.58
C GLN A 106 42.14 26.71 18.84
N LYS A 107 41.86 25.41 18.96
CA LYS A 107 42.37 24.59 20.07
C LYS A 107 43.89 24.49 20.06
N SER A 108 44.51 24.35 18.88
CA SER A 108 45.98 24.32 18.75
C SER A 108 46.61 25.64 19.19
N GLU A 109 46.05 26.78 18.79
CA GLU A 109 46.49 28.12 19.21
C GLU A 109 46.35 28.30 20.74
N ILE A 110 45.22 27.87 21.32
CA ILE A 110 45.02 27.90 22.78
C ILE A 110 46.00 26.98 23.51
N ALA A 111 46.30 25.80 22.97
CA ALA A 111 47.29 24.89 23.53
C ALA A 111 48.70 25.50 23.49
N GLU A 112 49.11 26.10 22.37
CA GLU A 112 50.40 26.80 22.26
C GLU A 112 50.50 27.96 23.26
N MET A 113 49.45 28.76 23.44
CA MET A 113 49.40 29.81 24.47
C MET A 113 49.54 29.24 25.89
N LEU A 114 48.85 28.15 26.21
CA LEU A 114 48.95 27.52 27.53
C LEU A 114 50.35 26.96 27.82
N VAL A 115 51.03 26.39 26.81
CA VAL A 115 52.44 25.95 26.95
C VAL A 115 53.39 27.13 27.14
N HIS A 116 53.18 28.23 26.41
CA HIS A 116 54.01 29.43 26.58
C HIS A 116 53.91 30.05 27.98
N GLU A 117 52.76 29.95 28.65
CA GLU A 117 52.56 30.38 30.04
C GLU A 117 52.90 29.29 31.08
N GLY A 118 53.36 28.10 30.66
CA GLY A 118 53.76 27.00 31.54
C GLY A 118 52.57 26.27 32.22
N LEU A 119 51.40 26.27 31.59
CA LEU A 119 50.16 25.64 32.06
C LEU A 119 49.86 24.31 31.34
N ASP A 120 50.91 23.58 30.95
CA ASP A 120 50.86 22.33 30.18
C ASP A 120 49.89 21.30 30.78
N GLU A 121 49.86 21.18 32.11
CA GLU A 121 48.99 20.27 32.88
C GLU A 121 47.49 20.57 32.69
N VAL A 122 47.13 21.79 32.28
CA VAL A 122 45.75 22.24 32.10
C VAL A 122 45.20 21.87 30.72
N MET A 123 46.05 21.72 29.71
CA MET A 123 45.65 21.45 28.32
C MET A 123 44.84 20.16 28.13
N THR A 124 45.12 19.13 28.94
CA THR A 124 44.44 17.82 28.84
C THR A 124 43.02 17.83 29.37
N ASN A 125 42.61 18.90 30.06
CA ASN A 125 41.27 19.04 30.62
C ASN A 125 40.30 19.62 29.58
N SER A 126 38.99 19.42 29.77
CA SER A 126 37.96 20.00 28.89
C SER A 126 37.97 21.53 28.91
N LEU A 127 37.51 22.19 27.84
CA LEU A 127 37.45 23.66 27.75
C LEU A 127 36.76 24.32 28.96
N SER A 128 35.70 23.73 29.51
CA SER A 128 35.05 24.21 30.73
C SER A 128 35.92 24.08 31.99
N GLU A 129 36.73 23.03 32.10
CA GLU A 129 37.67 22.84 33.20
C GLU A 129 38.89 23.77 33.06
N GLN A 130 39.38 24.00 31.84
CA GLN A 130 40.43 24.98 31.55
C GLN A 130 39.99 26.39 31.99
N VAL A 131 38.79 26.82 31.57
CA VAL A 131 38.20 28.11 32.00
C VAL A 131 37.99 28.16 33.51
N ALA A 132 37.48 27.10 34.14
CA ALA A 132 37.29 27.05 35.59
C ALA A 132 38.63 27.16 36.36
N TYR A 133 39.69 26.51 35.87
CA TYR A 133 41.03 26.61 36.44
C TYR A 133 41.58 28.03 36.37
N LEU A 134 41.54 28.65 35.17
CA LEU A 134 42.04 30.02 34.96
C LEU A 134 41.27 31.06 35.79
N LEU A 135 39.94 30.89 35.93
CA LEU A 135 39.13 31.76 36.80
C LEU A 135 39.45 31.58 38.29
N ALA A 136 39.70 30.36 38.75
CA ALA A 136 40.07 30.08 40.13
C ALA A 136 41.47 30.61 40.48
N ASP A 137 42.46 30.44 39.59
CA ASP A 137 43.81 30.96 39.81
C ASP A 137 43.83 32.50 39.77
N ARG A 138 43.09 33.13 38.83
CA ARG A 138 42.88 34.58 38.82
C ARG A 138 42.28 35.08 40.13
N ALA A 139 41.29 34.40 40.70
CA ALA A 139 40.71 34.77 41.99
C ALA A 139 41.72 34.66 43.14
N ALA A 140 42.52 33.59 43.17
CA ALA A 140 43.57 33.39 44.18
C ALA A 140 44.73 34.40 44.04
N LEU A 141 45.04 34.87 42.83
CA LEU A 141 46.00 35.94 42.59
C LEU A 141 45.46 37.31 43.04
N MET A 142 44.18 37.61 42.77
CA MET A 142 43.52 38.82 43.27
C MET A 142 43.52 38.87 44.80
N GLU A 143 43.22 37.77 45.49
CA GLU A 143 43.28 37.68 46.96
C GLU A 143 44.71 37.95 47.50
N LYS A 144 45.75 37.45 46.83
CA LYS A 144 47.15 37.73 47.19
C LYS A 144 47.53 39.20 46.99
N ILE A 145 47.04 39.86 45.95
CA ILE A 145 47.29 41.29 45.72
C ILE A 145 46.58 42.12 46.80
N GLN A 146 45.29 41.84 47.05
CA GLN A 146 44.49 42.51 48.09
C GLN A 146 45.15 42.42 49.48
N THR A 147 45.65 41.23 49.83
CA THR A 147 46.32 41.00 51.13
C THR A 147 47.71 41.61 51.26
N LEU A 148 48.38 41.94 50.14
CA LEU A 148 49.61 42.74 50.14
C LEU A 148 49.30 44.24 50.29
N GLU A 149 48.27 44.75 49.60
CA GLU A 149 47.82 46.14 49.71
C GLU A 149 47.30 46.48 51.12
N ASP A 150 46.57 45.56 51.77
CA ASP A 150 46.15 45.71 53.17
C ASP A 150 47.30 45.55 54.19
N GLY A 151 48.39 44.87 53.78
CA GLY A 151 49.55 44.57 54.64
C GLY A 151 50.47 45.77 54.88
N ASP A 152 50.67 46.62 53.88
CA ASP A 152 51.62 47.75 53.96
C ASP A 152 51.12 48.93 54.83
N SER A 153 49.85 48.91 55.26
CA SER A 153 49.29 49.96 56.13
C SER A 153 49.48 49.72 57.63
N LYS A 154 49.93 48.54 58.09
CA LYS A 154 49.94 48.19 59.54
C LYS A 154 51.14 47.34 60.03
N THR A 155 52.39 47.70 59.69
CA THR A 155 53.56 47.04 60.32
C THR A 155 54.77 47.95 60.62
N LEU A 156 54.59 48.94 61.51
CA LEU A 156 55.71 49.67 62.15
C LEU A 156 55.62 49.69 63.68
N ASN A 157 55.35 48.54 64.32
CA ASN A 157 55.72 48.33 65.72
C ASN A 157 55.88 46.84 66.09
N VAL A 158 56.62 46.60 67.17
CA VAL A 158 56.75 45.34 67.95
C VAL A 158 57.70 44.26 67.38
N LYS A 159 58.98 44.51 67.67
CA LYS A 159 59.95 43.56 68.27
C LYS A 159 60.38 42.30 67.50
N CYS A 160 61.60 42.41 67.00
CA CYS A 160 62.61 41.36 67.00
C CYS A 160 62.58 40.48 68.29
N THR A 161 62.40 39.16 68.11
CA THR A 161 62.97 38.14 69.00
C THR A 161 63.73 37.11 68.19
N GLN A 162 65.04 37.28 68.17
CA GLN A 162 66.01 36.41 67.53
C GLN A 162 66.04 35.03 68.20
N LYS A 163 65.79 33.93 67.45
CA LYS A 163 66.16 32.58 67.90
C LYS A 163 66.81 31.78 66.77
N ARG A 164 67.99 31.25 67.09
CA ARG A 164 68.95 30.62 66.17
C ARG A 164 68.38 29.39 65.46
N ARG A 165 68.81 29.18 64.21
CA ARG A 165 68.89 27.84 63.60
C ARG A 165 70.07 27.07 64.21
N THR A 166 69.91 25.77 64.37
CA THR A 166 70.99 24.77 64.46
C THR A 166 70.60 23.61 63.54
N PRO A 167 71.49 23.14 62.65
CA PRO A 167 71.28 21.90 61.91
C PRO A 167 71.73 20.69 62.75
N ASP A 168 71.07 19.54 62.58
CA ASP A 168 71.75 18.28 62.20
C ASP A 168 70.77 17.11 62.01
N ASP A 169 70.99 16.41 60.89
CA ASP A 169 70.90 14.97 60.63
C ASP A 169 69.65 14.07 60.79
N ASN A 170 69.51 13.30 59.70
CA ASN A 170 69.07 11.91 59.54
C ASN A 170 67.59 11.52 59.31
N VAL A 171 67.29 11.39 58.00
CA VAL A 171 66.78 10.17 57.34
C VAL A 171 65.63 9.40 58.01
N GLU A 172 64.44 9.45 57.40
CA GLU A 172 63.81 8.22 56.91
C GLU A 172 62.83 8.44 55.74
N LYS A 173 62.44 7.33 55.10
CA LYS A 173 61.67 7.25 53.84
C LYS A 173 60.21 7.69 54.03
N VAL A 174 59.53 8.09 52.94
CA VAL A 174 58.34 7.38 52.37
C VAL A 174 57.69 8.16 51.20
N ALA A 175 57.48 7.43 50.09
CA ALA A 175 56.51 7.61 48.98
C ALA A 175 56.46 8.90 48.14
N PRO A 176 56.23 8.79 46.81
CA PRO A 176 55.91 9.92 45.95
C PRO A 176 54.47 10.39 46.15
N LEU A 177 54.24 11.70 46.23
CA LEU A 177 52.90 12.31 46.30
C LEU A 177 52.20 12.30 44.94
N ARG A 178 51.80 11.11 44.49
CA ARG A 178 50.80 10.93 43.43
C ARG A 178 49.46 11.46 43.93
N GLY A 179 48.87 12.40 43.19
CA GLY A 179 47.43 12.69 43.25
C GLY A 179 46.92 13.42 44.50
N GLN A 180 47.13 14.74 44.57
CA GLN A 180 46.22 15.62 45.29
C GLN A 180 45.57 16.58 44.29
N SER A 181 44.24 16.49 44.15
CA SER A 181 43.48 17.40 43.27
C SER A 181 43.62 18.85 43.76
N PRO A 182 43.87 19.84 42.86
CA PRO A 182 44.00 21.26 43.24
C PRO A 182 42.86 21.77 44.14
N TRP A 183 41.63 21.33 43.88
CA TRP A 183 40.42 21.58 44.65
C TRP A 183 40.54 21.37 46.16
N LYS A 184 41.32 20.37 46.61
CA LYS A 184 41.48 20.05 48.04
C LYS A 184 42.36 21.06 48.78
N ARG A 185 43.08 21.92 48.04
CA ARG A 185 43.94 23.00 48.53
C ARG A 185 43.16 24.30 48.79
N LEU A 186 42.07 24.55 48.04
CA LEU A 186 41.25 25.76 48.16
C LEU A 186 40.20 25.70 49.28
N LEU A 187 39.61 24.53 49.55
CA LEU A 187 38.41 24.39 50.39
C LEU A 187 38.71 24.08 51.89
N GLY A 188 39.87 24.51 52.38
CA GLY A 188 40.27 24.31 53.78
C GLY A 188 39.49 25.20 54.75
N PHE A 189 38.43 24.68 55.37
CA PHE A 189 37.56 25.38 56.33
C PHE A 189 38.35 26.12 57.43
N ARG A 190 38.31 27.46 57.41
CA ARG A 190 38.90 28.32 58.44
C ARG A 190 37.93 28.41 59.62
N LYS A 191 38.33 27.85 60.78
CA LYS A 191 37.50 27.78 61.99
C LYS A 191 37.39 29.17 62.65
N ALA A 192 36.17 29.68 62.82
CA ALA A 192 35.94 31.02 63.38
C ALA A 192 36.46 31.14 64.82
N ALA A 193 37.28 32.15 65.08
CA ALA A 193 37.74 32.50 66.42
C ALA A 193 36.80 33.56 67.02
N GLN A 194 36.32 33.31 68.24
CA GLN A 194 35.54 34.29 69.00
C GLN A 194 36.44 35.45 69.43
N ALA A 195 36.19 36.64 68.88
CA ALA A 195 36.75 37.89 69.40
C ALA A 195 35.78 38.47 70.42
N LYS A 196 36.29 38.81 71.61
CA LYS A 196 35.52 39.51 72.66
C LYS A 196 35.26 40.96 72.22
N GLN A 197 34.09 41.47 72.55
CA GLN A 197 33.87 42.92 72.66
C GLN A 197 34.27 43.34 74.07
N ASP A 198 35.12 44.37 74.17
CA ASP A 198 35.20 45.24 75.34
C ASP A 198 34.51 46.57 74.99
N ASP A 199 34.09 47.30 76.02
CA ASP A 199 33.02 48.31 75.96
C ASP A 199 33.51 49.77 75.75
N ASP A 200 32.57 50.72 75.85
CA ASP A 200 32.75 52.18 76.03
C ASP A 200 33.15 53.06 74.82
N GLN A 201 32.14 53.54 74.06
CA GLN A 201 32.00 54.99 73.82
C GLN A 201 30.57 55.41 73.40
N ASP A 202 29.78 55.87 74.37
CA ASP A 202 28.34 56.14 74.19
C ASP A 202 28.08 57.61 73.80
N ASN A 203 27.93 57.89 72.48
CA ASN A 203 26.78 58.64 71.92
C ASN A 203 26.85 58.91 70.40
N GLU A 204 28.02 59.01 69.75
CA GLU A 204 28.08 59.13 68.27
C GLU A 204 27.85 57.79 67.56
N ASP A 205 28.23 56.70 68.24
CA ASP A 205 28.35 55.36 67.67
C ASP A 205 27.00 54.66 67.40
N LYS A 206 25.91 55.14 68.02
CA LYS A 206 24.55 54.64 67.73
C LYS A 206 24.16 54.87 66.27
N THR A 207 24.39 56.07 65.73
CA THR A 207 24.00 56.37 64.34
C THR A 207 24.78 55.54 63.31
N SER A 208 26.03 55.16 63.60
CA SER A 208 26.84 54.26 62.77
C SER A 208 26.38 52.81 62.88
N LYS A 209 26.09 52.34 64.10
CA LYS A 209 25.54 50.99 64.35
C LYS A 209 24.16 50.84 63.71
N ASP A 210 23.27 51.81 63.86
CA ASP A 210 21.93 51.80 63.26
C ASP A 210 21.99 51.75 61.73
N ARG A 211 22.88 52.54 61.10
CA ARG A 211 23.13 52.46 59.65
C ARG A 211 23.65 51.08 59.22
N MET A 212 24.54 50.48 60.01
CA MET A 212 25.07 49.14 59.75
C MET A 212 23.99 48.06 59.91
N TRP A 213 23.11 48.19 60.91
CA TRP A 213 21.94 47.32 61.08
C TRP A 213 20.96 47.44 59.91
N SER A 214 20.62 48.66 59.47
CA SER A 214 19.74 48.86 58.30
C SER A 214 20.33 48.33 56.99
N LEU A 215 21.65 48.39 56.82
CA LEU A 215 22.33 47.74 55.68
C LEU A 215 22.22 46.21 55.78
N LEU A 216 22.51 45.64 56.95
CA LEU A 216 22.42 44.20 57.18
C LEU A 216 20.99 43.66 57.03
N GLU A 217 19.99 44.41 57.50
CA GLU A 217 18.57 44.10 57.37
C GLU A 217 18.14 44.11 55.90
N ARG A 218 18.52 45.14 55.13
CA ARG A 218 18.29 45.18 53.68
C ARG A 218 18.98 44.03 52.93
N ASP A 219 20.21 43.71 53.30
CA ASP A 219 20.97 42.62 52.65
C ASP A 219 20.39 41.24 53.02
N LEU A 220 19.81 41.08 54.22
CA LEU A 220 19.03 39.90 54.62
C LEU A 220 17.68 39.80 53.89
N ASP A 221 16.97 40.91 53.70
CA ASP A 221 15.76 40.97 52.88
C ASP A 221 16.05 40.67 51.40
N GLU A 222 17.18 41.15 50.88
CA GLU A 222 17.63 40.82 49.53
C GLU A 222 18.02 39.34 49.41
N ALA A 223 18.69 38.77 50.42
CA ALA A 223 18.95 37.33 50.47
C ALA A 223 17.65 36.50 50.56
N SER A 224 16.68 36.95 51.36
CA SER A 224 15.36 36.33 51.51
C SER A 224 14.54 36.37 50.23
N THR A 225 14.54 37.50 49.51
CA THR A 225 13.85 37.62 48.21
C THR A 225 14.53 36.76 47.13
N ARG A 226 15.87 36.74 47.06
CA ARG A 226 16.63 35.84 46.17
C ARG A 226 16.34 34.36 46.47
N LEU A 227 16.31 33.96 47.74
CA LEU A 227 15.96 32.59 48.15
C LEU A 227 14.52 32.22 47.78
N ASN A 228 13.58 33.14 48.00
CA ASN A 228 12.18 32.96 47.61
C ASN A 228 11.99 32.84 46.08
N LEU A 229 12.78 33.55 45.28
CA LEU A 229 12.81 33.39 43.82
C LEU A 229 13.41 32.03 43.43
N ALA A 230 14.52 31.61 44.04
CA ALA A 230 15.09 30.28 43.81
C ALA A 230 14.10 29.15 44.16
N HIS A 231 13.39 29.23 45.29
CA HIS A 231 12.34 28.28 45.65
C HIS A 231 11.10 28.32 44.74
N LYS A 232 10.83 29.43 44.04
CA LYS A 232 9.79 29.49 43.01
C LYS A 232 10.27 28.80 41.73
N GLU A 233 11.51 29.06 41.32
CA GLU A 233 12.07 28.46 40.10
C GLU A 233 12.30 26.95 40.24
N ILE A 234 12.76 26.47 41.40
CA ILE A 234 12.86 25.01 41.68
C ILE A 234 11.48 24.34 41.52
N ARG A 235 10.40 24.94 42.04
CA ARG A 235 9.04 24.41 41.86
C ARG A 235 8.61 24.46 40.39
N ARG A 236 8.80 25.59 39.71
CA ARG A 236 8.48 25.73 38.27
C ARG A 236 9.19 24.67 37.41
N LEU A 237 10.47 24.40 37.68
CA LEU A 237 11.25 23.34 37.02
C LEU A 237 10.79 21.93 37.40
N THR A 238 10.31 21.74 38.64
CA THR A 238 9.72 20.45 39.08
C THR A 238 8.39 20.19 38.37
N ASP A 239 7.50 21.18 38.33
CA ASP A 239 6.21 21.11 37.62
C ASP A 239 6.43 20.85 36.11
N GLU A 240 7.42 21.52 35.50
CA GLU A 240 7.81 21.32 34.10
C GLU A 240 8.35 19.90 33.87
N LEU A 241 9.22 19.39 34.76
CA LEU A 241 9.75 18.03 34.70
C LEU A 241 8.64 16.97 34.88
N GLU A 242 7.71 17.16 35.81
CA GLU A 242 6.55 16.28 35.99
C GLU A 242 5.65 16.27 34.75
N SER A 243 5.42 17.43 34.13
CA SER A 243 4.66 17.53 32.87
C SER A 243 5.37 16.81 31.69
N ALA A 244 6.69 16.87 31.64
CA ALA A 244 7.50 16.12 30.67
C ALA A 244 7.46 14.61 30.93
N HIS A 245 7.44 14.17 32.19
CA HIS A 245 7.24 12.77 32.54
C HIS A 245 5.83 12.25 32.19
N LEU A 246 4.79 13.06 32.42
CA LEU A 246 3.40 12.73 32.06
C LEU A 246 3.24 12.54 30.55
N THR A 247 3.73 13.49 29.76
CA THR A 247 3.71 13.41 28.28
C THR A 247 4.55 12.26 27.74
N LYS A 248 5.74 12.01 28.32
CA LYS A 248 6.53 10.81 28.01
C LYS A 248 5.73 9.52 28.29
N SER A 249 5.08 9.41 29.45
CA SER A 249 4.31 8.23 29.84
C SER A 249 3.11 7.98 28.91
N THR A 250 2.48 9.03 28.38
CA THR A 250 1.42 8.86 27.36
C THR A 250 1.99 8.34 26.04
N TYR A 251 3.11 8.87 25.56
CA TYR A 251 3.74 8.38 24.32
C TYR A 251 4.28 6.95 24.46
N GLU A 252 4.83 6.56 25.61
CA GLU A 252 5.25 5.18 25.88
C GLU A 252 4.04 4.22 25.87
N SER A 253 2.87 4.67 26.34
CA SER A 253 1.63 3.87 26.31
C SER A 253 1.08 3.71 24.89
N GLU A 254 1.07 4.79 24.10
CA GLU A 254 0.66 4.76 22.68
C GLU A 254 1.61 3.89 21.84
N LEU A 255 2.92 4.00 22.07
CA LEU A 255 3.94 3.17 21.42
C LEU A 255 3.76 1.69 21.74
N HIS A 256 3.44 1.36 23.01
CA HIS A 256 3.16 -0.02 23.40
C HIS A 256 1.90 -0.58 22.72
N GLY A 257 0.83 0.22 22.63
CA GLY A 257 -0.37 -0.14 21.87
C GLY A 257 -0.06 -0.42 20.39
N ALA A 258 0.64 0.50 19.73
CA ALA A 258 1.06 0.34 18.33
C ALA A 258 1.99 -0.88 18.13
N GLN A 259 2.83 -1.21 19.11
CA GLN A 259 3.65 -2.42 19.07
C GLN A 259 2.79 -3.69 19.12
N VAL A 260 1.81 -3.75 20.02
CA VAL A 260 0.88 -4.89 20.14
C VAL A 260 0.05 -5.07 18.86
N ASP A 261 -0.46 -3.98 18.27
CA ASP A 261 -1.19 -4.03 16.99
C ASP A 261 -0.28 -4.53 15.86
N ALA A 262 0.98 -4.07 15.81
CA ALA A 262 1.95 -4.54 14.84
C ALA A 262 2.30 -6.04 15.04
N GLU A 263 2.29 -6.55 16.27
CA GLU A 263 2.43 -7.98 16.55
C GLU A 263 1.20 -8.77 16.10
N GLN A 264 -0.02 -8.30 16.34
CA GLN A 264 -1.25 -8.94 15.85
C GLN A 264 -1.29 -8.99 14.31
N LEU A 265 -0.93 -7.89 13.63
CA LEU A 265 -0.83 -7.85 12.17
C LEU A 265 0.23 -8.82 11.64
N ARG A 266 1.38 -8.98 12.32
CA ARG A 266 2.38 -10.00 11.97
C ARG A 266 1.80 -11.42 12.05
N HIS A 267 1.00 -11.73 13.06
CA HIS A 267 0.35 -13.04 13.20
C HIS A 267 -0.72 -13.29 12.14
N GLU A 268 -1.55 -12.31 11.80
CA GLU A 268 -2.58 -12.48 10.76
C GLU A 268 -1.95 -12.58 9.34
N VAL A 269 -0.89 -11.82 9.06
CA VAL A 269 -0.09 -11.98 7.82
C VAL A 269 0.52 -13.37 7.71
N GLU A 270 1.04 -13.90 8.82
CA GLU A 270 1.60 -15.26 8.87
C GLU A 270 0.52 -16.34 8.68
N LYS A 271 -0.68 -16.13 9.21
CA LYS A 271 -1.84 -17.00 8.98
C LYS A 271 -2.31 -16.97 7.52
N LEU A 272 -2.41 -15.78 6.92
CA LEU A 272 -2.75 -15.61 5.49
C LEU A 272 -1.74 -16.32 4.59
N LYS A 273 -0.43 -16.13 4.82
CA LYS A 273 0.62 -16.86 4.08
C LYS A 273 0.44 -18.38 4.10
N ARG A 274 0.00 -18.96 5.23
CA ARG A 274 -0.26 -20.40 5.32
C ARG A 274 -1.48 -20.83 4.52
N CYS A 275 -2.53 -20.02 4.50
CA CYS A 275 -3.69 -20.24 3.62
C CYS A 275 -3.29 -20.16 2.15
N ASP A 276 -2.61 -19.08 1.73
CA ASP A 276 -2.16 -18.88 0.35
C ASP A 276 -1.24 -20.01 -0.12
N LEU A 277 -0.30 -20.46 0.75
CA LEU A 277 0.58 -21.59 0.45
C LEU A 277 -0.20 -22.91 0.28
N ALA A 278 -1.23 -23.15 1.09
CA ALA A 278 -2.07 -24.34 0.99
C ALA A 278 -2.95 -24.31 -0.28
N GLU A 279 -3.52 -23.16 -0.64
CA GLU A 279 -4.26 -22.99 -1.89
C GLU A 279 -3.35 -23.20 -3.12
N VAL A 280 -2.14 -22.64 -3.10
CA VAL A 280 -1.14 -22.86 -4.16
C VAL A 280 -0.70 -24.32 -4.24
N GLN A 281 -0.60 -25.04 -3.12
CA GLN A 281 -0.32 -26.47 -3.11
C GLN A 281 -1.48 -27.28 -3.73
N ALA A 282 -2.72 -27.03 -3.32
CA ALA A 282 -3.90 -27.71 -3.87
C ALA A 282 -4.07 -27.46 -5.39
N VAL A 283 -3.79 -26.25 -5.87
CA VAL A 283 -3.80 -25.94 -7.32
C VAL A 283 -2.67 -26.66 -8.06
N LYS A 284 -1.48 -26.79 -7.46
CA LYS A 284 -0.38 -27.59 -8.06
C LYS A 284 -0.74 -29.06 -8.16
N GLU A 285 -1.26 -29.66 -7.09
CA GLU A 285 -1.70 -31.06 -7.07
C GLU A 285 -2.79 -31.32 -8.12
N MET A 286 -3.77 -30.42 -8.25
CA MET A 286 -4.80 -30.51 -9.31
C MET A 286 -4.18 -30.41 -10.71
N ASN A 287 -3.24 -29.49 -10.94
CA ASN A 287 -2.55 -29.38 -12.23
C ASN A 287 -1.73 -30.63 -12.56
N GLU A 288 -1.04 -31.22 -11.57
CA GLU A 288 -0.29 -32.48 -11.76
C GLU A 288 -1.21 -33.66 -12.13
N VAL A 289 -2.42 -33.72 -11.57
CA VAL A 289 -3.47 -34.68 -11.96
C VAL A 289 -3.95 -34.44 -13.39
N LEU A 290 -4.26 -33.18 -13.75
CA LEU A 290 -4.69 -32.82 -15.10
C LEU A 290 -3.58 -33.08 -16.15
N ASP A 291 -2.32 -32.82 -15.82
CA ASP A 291 -1.18 -33.15 -16.69
C ASP A 291 -0.96 -34.66 -16.83
N ALA A 292 -1.35 -35.46 -15.83
CA ALA A 292 -1.37 -36.93 -15.94
C ALA A 292 -2.50 -37.42 -16.84
N GLU A 293 -3.69 -36.85 -16.73
CA GLU A 293 -4.82 -37.17 -17.61
C GLU A 293 -4.57 -36.73 -19.05
N ILE A 294 -4.01 -35.54 -19.28
CA ILE A 294 -3.60 -35.07 -20.61
C ILE A 294 -2.55 -36.00 -21.23
N ARG A 295 -1.59 -36.52 -20.45
CA ARG A 295 -0.64 -37.53 -20.94
C ARG A 295 -1.34 -38.83 -21.30
N HIS A 296 -2.19 -39.37 -20.43
CA HIS A 296 -2.95 -40.60 -20.70
C HIS A 296 -3.86 -40.47 -21.94
N LEU A 297 -4.57 -39.36 -22.09
CA LEU A 297 -5.39 -39.07 -23.28
C LEU A 297 -4.54 -38.94 -24.54
N ARG A 298 -3.38 -38.29 -24.47
CA ARG A 298 -2.43 -38.25 -25.60
C ARG A 298 -1.95 -39.65 -25.95
N ASP A 299 -1.51 -40.44 -24.98
CA ASP A 299 -1.01 -41.80 -25.21
C ASP A 299 -2.10 -42.69 -25.84
N SER A 300 -3.35 -42.60 -25.36
CA SER A 300 -4.51 -43.29 -25.95
C SER A 300 -4.82 -42.83 -27.38
N VAL A 301 -4.66 -41.54 -27.70
CA VAL A 301 -4.79 -41.04 -29.07
C VAL A 301 -3.65 -41.56 -29.96
N HIS A 302 -2.43 -41.69 -29.44
CA HIS A 302 -1.31 -42.28 -30.19
C HIS A 302 -1.54 -43.78 -30.44
N THR A 303 -2.05 -44.56 -29.48
CA THR A 303 -2.36 -45.98 -29.70
C THR A 303 -3.48 -46.15 -30.72
N MET A 304 -4.59 -45.40 -30.59
CA MET A 304 -5.66 -45.40 -31.59
C MET A 304 -5.17 -44.95 -32.97
N SER A 305 -4.26 -43.97 -33.05
CA SER A 305 -3.68 -43.54 -34.34
C SER A 305 -2.78 -44.62 -34.95
N ALA A 306 -2.04 -45.37 -34.12
CA ALA A 306 -1.23 -46.50 -34.57
C ALA A 306 -2.10 -47.68 -35.02
N GLU A 307 -3.23 -47.94 -34.37
CA GLU A 307 -4.24 -48.92 -34.81
C GLU A 307 -4.86 -48.51 -36.15
N CYS A 308 -5.26 -47.25 -36.31
CA CYS A 308 -5.73 -46.71 -37.59
C CYS A 308 -4.66 -46.83 -38.69
N ALA A 309 -3.38 -46.57 -38.39
CA ALA A 309 -2.29 -46.75 -39.34
C ALA A 309 -2.09 -48.22 -39.73
N GLN A 310 -2.15 -49.15 -38.78
CA GLN A 310 -2.07 -50.60 -39.06
C GLN A 310 -3.24 -51.10 -39.91
N LEU A 311 -4.46 -50.59 -39.66
CA LEU A 311 -5.63 -50.89 -40.48
C LEU A 311 -5.48 -50.33 -41.90
N LEU A 312 -4.96 -49.10 -42.05
CA LEU A 312 -4.65 -48.53 -43.36
C LEU A 312 -3.56 -49.33 -44.10
N GLU A 313 -2.48 -49.75 -43.43
CA GLU A 313 -1.46 -50.63 -44.03
C GLU A 313 -2.01 -52.00 -44.42
N LEU A 314 -3.00 -52.52 -43.70
CA LEU A 314 -3.66 -53.78 -44.02
C LEU A 314 -4.61 -53.62 -45.21
N ILE A 315 -5.34 -52.51 -45.28
CA ILE A 315 -6.14 -52.11 -46.43
C ILE A 315 -5.25 -51.94 -47.67
N ASP A 316 -4.13 -51.22 -47.56
CA ASP A 316 -3.14 -51.04 -48.64
C ASP A 316 -2.49 -52.36 -49.08
N ARG A 317 -2.31 -53.32 -48.17
CA ARG A 317 -1.83 -54.68 -48.52
C ARG A 317 -2.91 -55.45 -49.27
N ASN A 318 -4.15 -55.44 -48.79
CA ASN A 318 -5.27 -56.08 -49.47
C ASN A 318 -5.53 -55.46 -50.85
N PHE A 319 -5.37 -54.14 -51.03
CA PHE A 319 -5.45 -53.49 -52.33
C PHE A 319 -4.30 -53.93 -53.27
N LYS A 320 -3.07 -54.08 -52.76
CA LYS A 320 -1.94 -54.61 -53.56
C LYS A 320 -2.09 -56.10 -53.90
N GLU A 321 -2.80 -56.87 -53.08
CA GLU A 321 -3.19 -58.26 -53.40
C GLU A 321 -4.29 -58.27 -54.48
N LEU A 322 -5.31 -57.41 -54.37
CA LEU A 322 -6.36 -57.23 -55.39
C LEU A 322 -5.79 -56.77 -56.75
N ASP A 323 -4.88 -55.79 -56.75
CA ASP A 323 -4.15 -55.33 -57.96
C ASP A 323 -3.33 -56.47 -58.63
N SER A 324 -3.11 -57.59 -57.94
CA SER A 324 -2.45 -58.79 -58.48
C SER A 324 -3.39 -59.93 -58.89
N GLU A 325 -4.67 -59.89 -58.48
CA GLU A 325 -5.69 -60.93 -58.79
C GLU A 325 -6.80 -60.43 -59.75
N ASP A 326 -7.00 -59.12 -59.92
CA ASP A 326 -8.11 -58.56 -60.71
C ASP A 326 -7.99 -58.74 -62.24
N GLU A 327 -6.78 -58.95 -62.80
CA GLU A 327 -6.61 -59.33 -64.21
C GLU A 327 -7.11 -60.75 -64.52
N ASP A 328 -7.02 -61.68 -63.55
CA ASP A 328 -7.50 -63.06 -63.72
C ASP A 328 -9.00 -63.20 -63.38
N PHE A 329 -9.53 -62.42 -62.42
CA PHE A 329 -10.94 -62.52 -62.02
C PHE A 329 -11.92 -61.97 -63.07
N ILE A 330 -11.58 -60.85 -63.74
CA ILE A 330 -12.45 -60.24 -64.76
C ILE A 330 -12.54 -61.10 -66.04
N HIS A 331 -11.48 -61.84 -66.37
CA HIS A 331 -11.50 -62.78 -67.50
C HIS A 331 -12.26 -64.10 -67.24
N ALA A 332 -12.47 -64.48 -65.97
CA ALA A 332 -13.18 -65.72 -65.62
C ALA A 332 -14.73 -65.61 -65.73
N LEU A 333 -15.30 -64.44 -65.40
CA LEU A 333 -16.76 -64.30 -65.28
C LEU A 333 -17.49 -64.18 -66.65
N THR A 334 -16.79 -63.74 -67.70
CA THR A 334 -17.36 -63.45 -69.03
C THR A 334 -17.64 -64.70 -69.89
N ARG A 335 -17.45 -65.93 -69.35
CA ARG A 335 -17.53 -67.20 -70.12
C ARG A 335 -18.67 -68.16 -69.75
N LYS A 336 -19.66 -67.73 -68.97
CA LYS A 336 -20.84 -68.57 -68.61
C LYS A 336 -22.20 -67.84 -68.72
N LEU A 337 -22.50 -67.31 -69.91
CA LEU A 337 -23.88 -67.00 -70.29
C LEU A 337 -24.20 -67.44 -71.72
N THR A 338 -24.77 -68.63 -71.84
CA THR A 338 -25.52 -69.07 -73.03
C THR A 338 -26.72 -69.90 -72.58
N LEU A 339 -27.92 -69.47 -72.99
CA LEU A 339 -29.20 -70.21 -72.94
C LEU A 339 -29.80 -70.39 -71.51
N THR A 340 -31.09 -70.20 -71.24
CA THR A 340 -32.23 -69.85 -72.11
C THR A 340 -33.39 -69.17 -71.36
N CYS A 341 -34.06 -68.25 -72.06
CA CYS A 341 -35.46 -67.82 -72.02
C CYS A 341 -36.36 -67.90 -70.75
N ARG A 342 -36.97 -66.73 -70.50
CA ARG A 342 -38.20 -66.42 -69.75
C ARG A 342 -39.45 -67.27 -70.14
N THR A 343 -40.39 -67.31 -69.20
CA THR A 343 -41.88 -67.38 -69.35
C THR A 343 -42.62 -68.68 -69.73
N ARG A 344 -43.66 -68.94 -68.89
CA ARG A 344 -45.06 -69.34 -69.22
C ARG A 344 -45.51 -70.81 -69.00
N SER A 345 -46.65 -70.91 -68.31
CA SER A 345 -47.75 -71.90 -68.42
C SER A 345 -47.61 -73.34 -67.91
N LEU A 346 -48.70 -73.79 -67.27
CA LEU A 346 -49.16 -75.18 -67.14
C LEU A 346 -48.97 -76.00 -68.42
N PRO A 347 -48.82 -77.33 -68.29
CA PRO A 347 -49.32 -78.22 -69.32
C PRO A 347 -50.07 -79.48 -68.82
N LYS A 348 -51.26 -79.66 -69.40
CA LYS A 348 -51.81 -80.92 -69.99
C LYS A 348 -52.21 -82.07 -69.03
N GLY A 349 -53.34 -82.75 -69.28
CA GLY A 349 -54.38 -82.39 -70.24
C GLY A 349 -55.48 -83.42 -70.49
N LYS A 350 -56.41 -83.00 -71.37
CA LYS A 350 -57.19 -83.79 -72.36
C LYS A 350 -58.10 -84.90 -71.76
N ASN A 351 -59.44 -84.79 -71.73
CA ASN A 351 -60.43 -84.88 -72.85
C ASN A 351 -61.59 -85.78 -72.32
N GLN A 352 -62.81 -85.91 -72.87
CA GLN A 352 -63.49 -85.39 -74.08
C GLN A 352 -65.01 -85.15 -73.78
N LYS A 353 -65.70 -84.52 -74.74
CA LYS A 353 -67.17 -84.53 -75.00
C LYS A 353 -67.76 -85.99 -75.08
N GLN A 354 -69.06 -86.30 -75.18
CA GLN A 354 -70.18 -85.58 -75.82
C GLN A 354 -71.58 -86.20 -75.53
N LYS A 355 -72.62 -85.40 -75.84
CA LYS A 355 -74.07 -85.63 -76.01
C LYS A 355 -74.68 -87.03 -76.28
N ASP A 356 -75.91 -87.17 -75.77
CA ASP A 356 -77.18 -87.67 -76.35
C ASP A 356 -77.25 -88.97 -77.18
N THR A 357 -78.23 -89.84 -76.86
CA THR A 357 -79.20 -90.34 -77.87
C THR A 357 -80.44 -91.01 -77.26
N HIS A 358 -81.62 -90.65 -77.77
CA HIS A 358 -82.80 -91.53 -77.86
C HIS A 358 -82.68 -92.43 -79.10
N LYS A 359 -83.37 -93.59 -79.11
CA LYS A 359 -83.99 -94.16 -80.32
C LYS A 359 -85.08 -95.21 -79.97
N ARG A 360 -86.03 -95.39 -80.88
CA ARG A 360 -87.26 -96.22 -80.78
C ARG A 360 -87.07 -97.62 -81.43
N TYR A 361 -87.88 -98.60 -80.98
CA TYR A 361 -88.73 -99.60 -81.70
C TYR A 361 -88.33 -100.09 -83.12
N PRO A 362 -88.69 -101.34 -83.58
CA PRO A 362 -90.09 -101.83 -83.53
C PRO A 362 -90.37 -103.37 -83.42
N GLU A 363 -91.68 -103.70 -83.31
CA GLU A 363 -92.47 -104.76 -84.01
C GLU A 363 -92.02 -106.26 -84.00
N GLU A 364 -92.88 -107.29 -84.03
CA GLU A 364 -94.36 -107.42 -84.06
C GLU A 364 -94.83 -108.85 -83.67
N GLN A 365 -96.15 -109.00 -83.36
CA GLN A 365 -96.97 -110.23 -83.45
C GLN A 365 -96.59 -111.46 -82.56
N GLU A 366 -97.49 -112.40 -82.22
CA GLU A 366 -98.87 -112.67 -82.66
C GLU A 366 -99.92 -112.65 -81.53
N GLU A 367 -101.19 -112.56 -81.94
CA GLU A 367 -102.37 -112.74 -81.11
C GLU A 367 -102.71 -114.22 -80.87
N GLY A 368 -103.48 -114.51 -79.81
CA GLY A 368 -104.02 -115.84 -79.55
C GLY A 368 -105.37 -115.74 -78.83
N LEU A 369 -106.46 -115.80 -79.61
CA LEU A 369 -107.81 -115.49 -79.14
C LEU A 369 -108.37 -116.46 -78.07
N SER A 370 -109.29 -115.88 -77.31
CA SER A 370 -110.41 -116.49 -76.58
C SER A 370 -110.90 -117.88 -77.04
N SER A 371 -111.60 -118.51 -76.10
CA SER A 371 -112.81 -119.32 -76.39
C SER A 371 -112.69 -120.83 -76.56
N LEU A 372 -111.97 -121.46 -75.63
CA LEU A 372 -112.41 -122.73 -75.03
C LEU A 372 -112.32 -122.63 -73.49
N GLN A 373 -112.71 -121.49 -72.92
CA GLN A 373 -114.10 -121.28 -72.47
C GLN A 373 -114.63 -122.42 -71.58
N ASP A 374 -114.61 -122.09 -70.28
CA ASP A 374 -115.77 -122.21 -69.39
C ASP A 374 -116.12 -123.55 -68.72
N LEU A 375 -115.27 -124.58 -68.82
CA LEU A 375 -115.27 -125.67 -67.82
C LEU A 375 -113.99 -125.71 -66.95
N ASN A 376 -112.80 -125.79 -67.55
CA ASN A 376 -111.53 -125.76 -66.79
C ASN A 376 -111.27 -124.43 -66.06
N ARG A 377 -112.00 -123.37 -66.42
CA ARG A 377 -111.89 -122.04 -65.81
C ARG A 377 -112.47 -121.96 -64.39
N ALA A 378 -113.26 -122.95 -63.96
CA ALA A 378 -113.84 -123.01 -62.62
C ALA A 378 -112.87 -123.58 -61.57
N ILE A 379 -112.10 -124.61 -61.93
CA ILE A 379 -111.20 -125.31 -60.99
C ILE A 379 -109.96 -124.45 -60.66
N VAL A 380 -109.35 -123.83 -61.68
CA VAL A 380 -108.15 -122.99 -61.50
C VAL A 380 -108.46 -121.70 -60.72
N LYS A 381 -109.68 -121.14 -60.83
CA LYS A 381 -110.06 -119.93 -60.08
C LYS A 381 -110.02 -120.14 -58.56
N LEU A 382 -110.59 -121.24 -58.07
CA LEU A 382 -110.63 -121.53 -56.63
C LEU A 382 -109.25 -121.85 -56.04
N GLN A 383 -108.30 -122.32 -56.86
CA GLN A 383 -106.90 -122.47 -56.44
C GLN A 383 -106.15 -121.12 -56.47
N ALA A 384 -106.38 -120.30 -57.51
CA ALA A 384 -105.76 -118.98 -57.64
C ALA A 384 -106.22 -117.97 -56.56
N GLU A 385 -107.47 -118.05 -56.10
CA GLU A 385 -107.97 -117.18 -55.01
C GLU A 385 -107.29 -117.49 -53.66
N LEU A 386 -107.00 -118.76 -53.36
CA LEU A 386 -106.25 -119.15 -52.16
C LEU A 386 -104.77 -118.73 -52.22
N GLU A 387 -104.16 -118.78 -53.40
CA GLU A 387 -102.80 -118.27 -53.63
C GLU A 387 -102.74 -116.74 -53.59
N GLN A 388 -103.78 -116.02 -54.02
CA GLN A 388 -103.85 -114.56 -53.87
C GLN A 388 -103.99 -114.12 -52.41
N GLU A 389 -104.81 -114.78 -51.59
CA GLU A 389 -104.98 -114.45 -50.16
C GLU A 389 -103.66 -114.63 -49.39
N THR A 390 -102.93 -115.71 -49.67
CA THR A 390 -101.61 -115.96 -49.06
C THR A 390 -100.50 -115.03 -49.58
N ALA A 391 -100.55 -114.62 -50.86
CA ALA A 391 -99.61 -113.64 -51.41
C ALA A 391 -99.85 -112.22 -50.88
N LEU A 392 -101.10 -111.81 -50.65
CA LEU A 392 -101.42 -110.51 -50.06
C LEU A 392 -100.99 -110.44 -48.59
N ARG A 393 -101.18 -111.51 -47.80
CA ARG A 393 -100.69 -111.58 -46.41
C ARG A 393 -99.18 -111.35 -46.31
N LYS A 394 -98.39 -112.01 -47.18
CA LYS A 394 -96.92 -111.82 -47.20
C LYS A 394 -96.51 -110.37 -47.54
N LYS A 395 -97.15 -109.73 -48.51
CA LYS A 395 -96.86 -108.33 -48.87
C LYS A 395 -97.11 -107.36 -47.72
N VAL A 396 -98.21 -107.51 -47.00
CA VAL A 396 -98.54 -106.65 -45.83
C VAL A 396 -97.54 -106.86 -44.69
N GLU A 397 -97.05 -108.09 -44.50
CA GLU A 397 -96.05 -108.40 -43.48
C GLU A 397 -94.66 -107.83 -43.83
N GLU A 398 -94.26 -107.92 -45.10
CA GLU A 398 -93.05 -107.27 -45.64
C GLU A 398 -93.11 -105.73 -45.53
N GLU A 399 -94.24 -105.11 -45.91
CA GLU A 399 -94.45 -103.67 -45.73
C GLU A 399 -94.39 -103.27 -44.25
N CYS A 400 -94.95 -104.06 -43.33
CA CYS A 400 -94.87 -103.79 -41.88
C CYS A 400 -93.43 -103.82 -41.35
N VAL A 401 -92.61 -104.75 -41.85
CA VAL A 401 -91.18 -104.86 -41.50
C VAL A 401 -90.38 -103.70 -42.08
N ASP A 402 -90.65 -103.30 -43.32
CA ASP A 402 -89.98 -102.16 -43.94
C ASP A 402 -90.40 -100.82 -43.31
N GLU A 403 -91.65 -100.65 -42.90
CA GLU A 403 -92.12 -99.48 -42.16
C GLU A 403 -91.43 -99.38 -40.79
N ARG A 404 -91.20 -100.52 -40.11
CA ARG A 404 -90.38 -100.59 -38.88
C ARG A 404 -88.91 -100.25 -39.15
N ARG A 405 -88.32 -100.70 -40.26
CA ARG A 405 -86.95 -100.34 -40.66
C ARG A 405 -86.82 -98.85 -40.99
N ARG A 406 -87.77 -98.27 -41.72
CA ARG A 406 -87.84 -96.81 -41.99
C ARG A 406 -87.97 -96.01 -40.71
N ARG A 407 -88.80 -96.45 -39.76
CA ARG A 407 -88.90 -95.81 -38.42
C ARG A 407 -87.61 -95.90 -37.61
N ARG A 408 -86.84 -96.99 -37.67
CA ARG A 408 -85.51 -97.05 -37.03
C ARG A 408 -84.53 -96.06 -37.64
N ARG A 409 -84.37 -96.08 -38.99
CA ARG A 409 -83.46 -95.15 -39.68
C ARG A 409 -83.81 -93.68 -39.46
N ARG A 410 -85.11 -93.34 -39.37
CA ARG A 410 -85.54 -91.97 -39.01
C ARG A 410 -85.11 -91.59 -37.60
N LYS A 411 -85.33 -92.45 -36.60
CA LYS A 411 -84.89 -92.20 -35.21
C LYS A 411 -83.37 -92.12 -35.07
N GLU A 412 -82.63 -92.97 -35.77
CA GLU A 412 -81.16 -92.94 -35.80
C GLU A 412 -80.65 -91.65 -36.46
N ALA A 413 -81.27 -91.18 -37.54
CA ALA A 413 -80.96 -89.89 -38.17
C ALA A 413 -81.33 -88.69 -37.29
N GLU A 414 -82.47 -88.73 -36.58
CA GLU A 414 -82.89 -87.71 -35.63
C GLU A 414 -81.92 -87.61 -34.43
N GLN A 415 -81.45 -88.75 -33.91
CA GLN A 415 -80.44 -88.80 -32.84
C GLN A 415 -79.10 -88.21 -33.29
N LEU A 416 -78.60 -88.60 -34.46
CA LEU A 416 -77.36 -88.04 -35.02
C LEU A 416 -77.49 -86.53 -35.32
N SER A 417 -78.68 -86.08 -35.74
CA SER A 417 -78.94 -84.65 -35.95
C SER A 417 -78.94 -83.86 -34.63
N LEU A 418 -79.52 -84.40 -33.55
CA LEU A 418 -79.46 -83.78 -32.22
C LEU A 418 -78.02 -83.73 -31.70
N GLU A 419 -77.26 -84.83 -31.78
CA GLU A 419 -75.87 -84.85 -31.33
C GLU A 419 -74.98 -83.85 -32.10
N LEU A 420 -75.20 -83.69 -33.40
CA LEU A 420 -74.49 -82.68 -34.19
C LEU A 420 -74.92 -81.26 -33.81
N GLN A 421 -76.20 -81.04 -33.50
CA GLN A 421 -76.70 -79.76 -33.04
C GLN A 421 -76.17 -79.40 -31.64
N ASP A 422 -76.13 -80.35 -30.71
CA ASP A 422 -75.59 -80.17 -29.37
C ASP A 422 -74.06 -79.95 -29.39
N LYS A 423 -73.32 -80.67 -30.23
CA LYS A 423 -71.88 -80.41 -30.45
C LYS A 423 -71.65 -79.01 -31.01
N ASN A 424 -72.34 -78.63 -32.09
CA ASN A 424 -72.25 -77.28 -32.66
C ASN A 424 -72.67 -76.18 -31.65
N HIS A 425 -73.65 -76.44 -30.79
CA HIS A 425 -74.07 -75.50 -29.75
C HIS A 425 -73.03 -75.38 -28.64
N ASN A 426 -72.46 -76.49 -28.19
CA ASN A 426 -71.41 -76.50 -27.17
C ASN A 426 -70.12 -75.83 -27.68
N ASP A 427 -69.72 -76.10 -28.92
CA ASP A 427 -68.56 -75.48 -29.56
C ASP A 427 -68.75 -73.96 -29.72
N THR A 428 -69.95 -73.51 -30.14
CA THR A 428 -70.25 -72.07 -30.22
C THR A 428 -70.31 -71.40 -28.85
N VAL A 429 -70.83 -72.07 -27.82
CA VAL A 429 -70.82 -71.55 -26.43
C VAL A 429 -69.39 -71.45 -25.88
N GLN A 430 -68.54 -72.46 -26.08
CA GLN A 430 -67.13 -72.40 -25.67
C GLN A 430 -66.37 -71.29 -26.41
N HIS A 431 -66.60 -71.13 -27.71
CA HIS A 431 -65.92 -70.11 -28.51
C HIS A 431 -66.37 -68.69 -28.13
N LEU A 432 -67.63 -68.50 -27.73
CA LEU A 432 -68.14 -67.24 -27.16
C LEU A 432 -67.55 -66.97 -25.77
N GLN A 433 -67.50 -67.97 -24.88
CA GLN A 433 -66.87 -67.84 -23.56
C GLN A 433 -65.37 -67.50 -23.65
N GLN A 434 -64.63 -68.12 -24.57
CA GLN A 434 -63.23 -67.77 -24.82
C GLN A 434 -63.08 -66.34 -25.38
N MET A 435 -63.99 -65.92 -26.28
CA MET A 435 -64.03 -64.54 -26.76
C MET A 435 -64.29 -63.53 -25.65
N ASP A 436 -65.28 -63.77 -24.77
CA ASP A 436 -65.60 -62.87 -23.66
C ASP A 436 -64.48 -62.82 -22.61
N VAL A 437 -63.82 -63.95 -22.33
CA VAL A 437 -62.62 -63.98 -21.46
C VAL A 437 -61.47 -63.18 -22.09
N LEU A 438 -61.17 -63.35 -23.38
CA LEU A 438 -60.13 -62.57 -24.05
C LEU A 438 -60.48 -61.06 -24.10
N LYS A 439 -61.73 -60.74 -24.39
CA LYS A 439 -62.26 -59.37 -24.51
C LYS A 439 -62.33 -58.63 -23.17
N THR A 440 -62.39 -59.35 -22.05
CA THR A 440 -62.31 -58.78 -20.70
C THR A 440 -60.89 -58.77 -20.13
N MET A 441 -60.10 -59.82 -20.34
CA MET A 441 -58.74 -59.94 -19.80
C MET A 441 -57.74 -58.95 -20.43
N LEU A 442 -57.75 -58.78 -21.76
CA LEU A 442 -56.82 -57.90 -22.46
C LEU A 442 -56.88 -56.44 -21.96
N PRO A 443 -58.04 -55.75 -21.98
CA PRO A 443 -58.10 -54.37 -21.52
C PRO A 443 -57.85 -54.23 -20.01
N VAL A 444 -58.15 -55.25 -19.20
CA VAL A 444 -57.81 -55.24 -17.76
C VAL A 444 -56.29 -55.31 -17.56
N GLN A 445 -55.59 -56.15 -18.31
CA GLN A 445 -54.13 -56.27 -18.23
C GLN A 445 -53.41 -55.01 -18.76
N GLU A 446 -53.92 -54.39 -19.83
CA GLU A 446 -53.42 -53.12 -20.35
C GLU A 446 -53.66 -51.97 -19.37
N ASN A 447 -54.85 -51.87 -18.78
CA ASN A 447 -55.13 -50.87 -17.73
C ASN A 447 -54.25 -51.07 -16.49
N LEU A 448 -53.90 -52.32 -16.13
CA LEU A 448 -53.01 -52.58 -15.00
C LEU A 448 -51.58 -52.08 -15.27
N LYS A 449 -51.06 -52.29 -16.48
CA LYS A 449 -49.76 -51.76 -16.90
C LYS A 449 -49.76 -50.23 -16.93
N LEU A 450 -50.77 -49.62 -17.56
CA LEU A 450 -50.92 -48.16 -17.62
C LEU A 450 -50.97 -47.54 -16.22
N ARG A 451 -51.65 -48.17 -15.25
CA ARG A 451 -51.65 -47.72 -13.85
C ARG A 451 -50.26 -47.77 -13.20
N GLN A 452 -49.53 -48.88 -13.38
CA GLN A 452 -48.17 -49.01 -12.87
C GLN A 452 -47.20 -48.00 -13.50
N ASP A 453 -47.39 -47.66 -14.77
CA ASP A 453 -46.55 -46.68 -15.46
C ASP A 453 -46.93 -45.24 -15.08
N ILE A 454 -48.21 -44.97 -14.79
CA ILE A 454 -48.65 -43.70 -14.16
C ILE A 454 -48.06 -43.56 -12.74
N GLU A 455 -48.15 -44.58 -11.89
CA GLU A 455 -47.58 -44.54 -10.52
C GLU A 455 -46.06 -44.27 -10.55
N LYS A 456 -45.31 -44.92 -11.47
CA LYS A 456 -43.88 -44.62 -11.68
C LYS A 456 -43.65 -43.18 -12.12
N LEU A 457 -44.45 -42.67 -13.06
CA LEU A 457 -44.33 -41.29 -13.55
C LEU A 457 -44.65 -40.28 -12.45
N GLU A 458 -45.67 -40.54 -11.63
CA GLU A 458 -46.00 -39.72 -10.46
C GLU A 458 -44.85 -39.72 -9.43
N GLU A 459 -44.27 -40.89 -9.12
CA GLU A 459 -43.06 -40.96 -8.29
C GLU A 459 -41.88 -40.17 -8.88
N PHE A 460 -41.65 -40.25 -10.20
CA PHE A 460 -40.59 -39.49 -10.87
C PHE A 460 -40.86 -37.98 -10.83
N CYS A 461 -42.11 -37.55 -11.04
CA CYS A 461 -42.51 -36.15 -10.91
C CYS A 461 -42.31 -35.62 -9.49
N VAL A 462 -42.67 -36.38 -8.46
CA VAL A 462 -42.44 -36.01 -7.05
C VAL A 462 -40.94 -35.93 -6.76
N LYS A 463 -40.13 -36.89 -7.23
CA LYS A 463 -38.65 -36.85 -7.08
C LYS A 463 -38.07 -35.59 -7.74
N LEU A 464 -38.39 -35.33 -9.02
CA LEU A 464 -37.96 -34.11 -9.71
C LEU A 464 -38.41 -32.83 -8.98
N GLN A 465 -39.62 -32.80 -8.42
CA GLN A 465 -40.11 -31.66 -7.68
C GLN A 465 -39.31 -31.43 -6.40
N THR A 466 -39.01 -32.49 -5.63
CA THR A 466 -38.14 -32.37 -4.44
C THR A 466 -36.70 -31.96 -4.77
N GLU A 467 -36.15 -32.46 -5.88
CA GLU A 467 -34.83 -32.04 -6.38
C GLU A 467 -34.83 -30.55 -6.78
N LEU A 468 -35.87 -30.10 -7.49
CA LEU A 468 -36.04 -28.69 -7.87
C LEU A 468 -36.17 -27.77 -6.64
N GLU A 469 -36.97 -28.16 -5.65
CA GLU A 469 -37.12 -27.44 -4.39
C GLU A 469 -35.80 -27.38 -3.60
N GLN A 470 -35.03 -28.48 -3.58
CA GLN A 470 -33.72 -28.53 -2.94
C GLN A 470 -32.69 -27.64 -3.67
N VAL A 471 -32.67 -27.67 -5.01
CA VAL A 471 -31.84 -26.76 -5.83
C VAL A 471 -32.22 -25.31 -5.59
N HIS A 472 -33.51 -24.98 -5.51
CA HIS A 472 -33.97 -23.62 -5.20
C HIS A 472 -33.55 -23.17 -3.79
N CYS A 473 -33.65 -24.04 -2.78
CA CYS A 473 -33.17 -23.74 -1.42
C CYS A 473 -31.66 -23.51 -1.37
N ASN A 474 -30.88 -24.34 -2.09
CA ASN A 474 -29.44 -24.18 -2.22
C ASN A 474 -29.10 -22.85 -2.90
N LEU A 475 -29.76 -22.52 -4.01
CA LEU A 475 -29.58 -21.24 -4.71
C LEU A 475 -29.85 -20.06 -3.77
N HIS A 476 -30.97 -20.07 -3.05
CA HIS A 476 -31.32 -19.02 -2.08
C HIS A 476 -30.26 -18.86 -0.97
N SER A 477 -29.70 -19.98 -0.48
CA SER A 477 -28.60 -19.98 0.50
C SER A 477 -27.33 -19.36 -0.07
N HIS A 478 -26.98 -19.66 -1.34
CA HIS A 478 -25.84 -19.05 -2.02
C HIS A 478 -26.05 -17.55 -2.30
N THR A 479 -27.22 -17.14 -2.79
CA THR A 479 -27.58 -15.72 -3.00
C THR A 479 -27.47 -14.93 -1.69
N ARG A 480 -28.05 -15.44 -0.60
CA ARG A 480 -27.97 -14.79 0.72
C ARG A 480 -26.53 -14.66 1.21
N LYS A 481 -25.70 -15.70 1.09
CA LYS A 481 -24.27 -15.63 1.48
C LYS A 481 -23.51 -14.59 0.66
N TYR A 482 -23.79 -14.50 -0.64
CA TYR A 482 -23.22 -13.49 -1.52
C TYR A 482 -23.64 -12.07 -1.11
N ASP A 483 -24.93 -11.85 -0.83
CA ASP A 483 -25.43 -10.54 -0.40
C ASP A 483 -24.88 -10.14 0.97
N GLU A 484 -24.79 -11.07 1.93
CA GLU A 484 -24.12 -10.83 3.22
C GLU A 484 -22.64 -10.45 3.03
N MET A 485 -21.90 -11.13 2.15
CA MET A 485 -20.51 -10.79 1.82
C MET A 485 -20.40 -9.41 1.15
N LYS A 486 -21.33 -9.08 0.25
CA LYS A 486 -21.43 -7.78 -0.44
C LYS A 486 -21.81 -6.63 0.48
N VAL A 487 -22.58 -6.89 1.55
CA VAL A 487 -22.84 -5.92 2.63
C VAL A 487 -21.57 -5.73 3.46
N ARG A 488 -20.95 -6.80 3.97
CA ARG A 488 -19.70 -6.73 4.75
C ARG A 488 -18.57 -6.01 4.00
N HIS A 489 -18.44 -6.21 2.69
CA HIS A 489 -17.45 -5.49 1.89
C HIS A 489 -17.76 -3.98 1.77
N ARG A 490 -19.04 -3.61 1.60
CA ARG A 490 -19.47 -2.20 1.59
C ARG A 490 -19.24 -1.53 2.95
N GLU A 491 -19.50 -2.23 4.05
CA GLU A 491 -19.25 -1.76 5.42
C GLU A 491 -17.76 -1.53 5.66
N LYS A 492 -16.90 -2.52 5.38
CA LYS A 492 -15.44 -2.38 5.46
C LYS A 492 -14.92 -1.21 4.60
N LEU A 493 -15.45 -1.05 3.39
CA LEU A 493 -15.07 0.06 2.51
C LEU A 493 -15.52 1.42 3.08
N ALA A 494 -16.67 1.49 3.73
CA ALA A 494 -17.15 2.71 4.40
C ALA A 494 -16.31 3.04 5.64
N GLU A 495 -15.94 2.05 6.44
CA GLU A 495 -15.06 2.19 7.61
C GLU A 495 -13.66 2.68 7.20
N VAL A 496 -13.03 2.06 6.19
CA VAL A 496 -11.74 2.51 5.64
C VAL A 496 -11.83 3.95 5.11
N LYS A 497 -12.91 4.31 4.41
CA LYS A 497 -13.15 5.71 3.98
C LYS A 497 -13.28 6.66 5.16
N GLN A 498 -13.95 6.25 6.24
CA GLN A 498 -14.11 7.08 7.45
C GLN A 498 -12.79 7.25 8.21
N VAL A 499 -11.93 6.21 8.27
CA VAL A 499 -10.57 6.30 8.80
C VAL A 499 -9.75 7.28 7.95
N TYR A 500 -9.75 7.10 6.63
CA TYR A 500 -9.03 7.98 5.71
C TYR A 500 -9.45 9.46 5.84
N LEU A 501 -10.76 9.74 5.94
CA LEU A 501 -11.27 11.10 6.11
C LEU A 501 -10.86 11.71 7.47
N ARG A 502 -10.85 10.93 8.56
CA ARG A 502 -10.37 11.40 9.87
C ARG A 502 -8.88 11.73 9.83
N GLU A 503 -8.08 10.85 9.23
CA GLU A 503 -6.63 11.04 9.06
C GLU A 503 -6.33 12.26 8.17
N MET A 504 -7.08 12.44 7.08
CA MET A 504 -6.97 13.61 6.20
C MET A 504 -7.27 14.91 6.96
N MET A 505 -8.39 14.97 7.71
CA MET A 505 -8.72 16.16 8.51
C MET A 505 -7.69 16.43 9.62
N TRP A 506 -7.12 15.40 10.24
CA TRP A 506 -6.06 15.56 11.23
C TRP A 506 -4.79 16.13 10.60
N ARG A 507 -4.37 15.61 9.44
CA ARG A 507 -3.23 16.14 8.67
C ARG A 507 -3.46 17.58 8.24
N ASP A 508 -4.63 17.90 7.67
CA ASP A 508 -4.99 19.27 7.26
C ASP A 508 -4.95 20.25 8.44
N GLN A 509 -5.39 19.81 9.62
CA GLN A 509 -5.32 20.62 10.85
C GLN A 509 -3.88 20.78 11.34
N LYS A 510 -3.07 19.71 11.32
CA LYS A 510 -1.66 19.75 11.73
C LYS A 510 -0.81 20.62 10.80
N ILE A 511 -1.06 20.56 9.49
CA ILE A 511 -0.45 21.46 8.49
C ILE A 511 -0.80 22.91 8.83
N LYS A 512 -2.08 23.23 9.06
CA LYS A 512 -2.50 24.59 9.46
C LYS A 512 -1.90 25.07 10.78
N GLU A 513 -1.57 24.18 11.71
CA GLU A 513 -0.84 24.53 12.93
C GLU A 513 0.62 24.87 12.62
N GLN A 514 1.30 24.03 11.84
CA GLN A 514 2.68 24.26 11.41
C GLN A 514 2.80 25.54 10.55
N GLU A 515 1.84 25.81 9.66
CA GLU A 515 1.76 27.07 8.90
C GLU A 515 1.70 28.28 9.83
N ARG A 516 0.86 28.26 10.88
CA ARG A 516 0.76 29.35 11.88
C ARG A 516 2.05 29.51 12.69
N GLU A 517 2.70 28.41 13.06
CA GLU A 517 4.00 28.42 13.75
C GLU A 517 5.10 29.02 12.88
N MET A 518 5.20 28.61 11.61
CA MET A 518 6.12 29.18 10.62
C MET A 518 5.86 30.68 10.39
N ASP A 519 4.60 31.09 10.32
CA ASP A 519 4.17 32.49 10.21
C ASP A 519 4.63 33.31 11.43
N PHE A 520 4.52 32.75 12.64
CA PHE A 520 4.97 33.37 13.87
C PHE A 520 6.50 33.49 13.95
N LEU A 521 7.21 32.42 13.61
CA LEU A 521 8.68 32.41 13.56
C LEU A 521 9.21 33.41 12.52
N THR A 522 8.60 33.46 11.33
CA THR A 522 8.95 34.44 10.28
C THR A 522 8.73 35.88 10.76
N LYS A 523 7.63 36.14 11.48
CA LYS A 523 7.36 37.47 12.08
C LYS A 523 8.36 37.80 13.20
N ARG A 524 8.82 36.82 13.99
CA ARG A 524 9.87 37.01 15.01
C ARG A 524 11.22 37.31 14.36
N LEU A 525 11.64 36.48 13.40
CA LEU A 525 12.89 36.64 12.65
C LEU A 525 12.96 38.00 11.93
N LYS A 526 11.85 38.47 11.36
CA LYS A 526 11.78 39.81 10.76
C LYS A 526 12.05 40.92 11.78
N LYS A 527 11.43 40.86 12.97
CA LYS A 527 11.68 41.83 14.05
C LYS A 527 13.13 41.79 14.52
N GLU A 528 13.71 40.60 14.63
CA GLU A 528 15.11 40.41 15.02
C GLU A 528 16.07 41.01 13.99
N ASN A 529 15.86 40.74 12.69
CA ASN A 529 16.62 41.34 11.60
C ASN A 529 16.48 42.89 11.59
N ASP A 530 15.28 43.42 11.86
CA ASP A 530 15.07 44.87 11.95
C ASP A 530 15.77 45.48 13.19
N MET A 531 15.84 44.77 14.32
CA MET A 531 16.67 45.17 15.49
C MET A 531 18.17 45.12 15.17
N VAL A 532 18.65 44.08 14.48
CA VAL A 532 20.05 43.96 14.05
C VAL A 532 20.45 45.11 13.14
N LYS A 533 19.60 45.51 12.18
CA LYS A 533 19.84 46.69 11.33
C LYS A 533 19.93 47.98 12.14
N MET A 534 19.07 48.19 13.14
CA MET A 534 19.14 49.35 14.01
C MET A 534 20.47 49.40 14.78
N VAL A 535 20.85 48.29 15.42
CA VAL A 535 22.12 48.18 16.16
C VAL A 535 23.34 48.34 15.25
N MET A 536 23.30 47.81 14.02
CA MET A 536 24.34 48.04 13.02
C MET A 536 24.47 49.53 12.66
N GLY A 537 23.36 50.22 12.37
CA GLY A 537 23.37 51.65 12.05
C GLY A 537 23.88 52.52 13.20
N GLU A 538 23.52 52.19 14.44
CA GLU A 538 24.06 52.86 15.64
C GLU A 538 25.56 52.60 15.80
N ASN A 539 26.02 51.36 15.61
CA ASN A 539 27.45 51.02 15.65
C ASN A 539 28.26 51.74 14.55
N GLU A 540 27.72 51.89 13.34
CA GLU A 540 28.34 52.67 12.26
C GLU A 540 28.45 54.16 12.63
N ALA A 541 27.40 54.74 13.21
CA ALA A 541 27.42 56.13 13.70
C ALA A 541 28.41 56.34 14.86
N LEU A 542 28.49 55.40 15.81
CA LEU A 542 29.47 55.40 16.89
C LEU A 542 30.90 55.22 16.37
N LEU A 543 31.11 54.40 15.34
CA LEU A 543 32.41 54.23 14.71
C LEU A 543 32.85 55.49 13.95
N LEU A 544 31.92 56.18 13.27
CA LEU A 544 32.18 57.46 12.62
C LEU A 544 32.55 58.56 13.63
N THR A 545 31.76 58.73 14.69
CA THR A 545 32.06 59.72 15.75
C THR A 545 33.39 59.42 16.45
N LYS A 546 33.70 58.14 16.74
CA LYS A 546 35.01 57.71 17.25
C LYS A 546 36.16 58.11 16.31
N LYS A 547 36.02 57.90 15.00
CA LYS A 547 37.02 58.33 13.99
C LYS A 547 37.21 59.85 14.01
N THR A 548 36.14 60.63 14.05
CA THR A 548 36.20 62.10 14.12
C THR A 548 36.91 62.59 15.39
N LEU A 549 36.58 62.02 16.55
CA LEU A 549 37.23 62.36 17.83
C LEU A 549 38.71 62.01 17.84
N LEU A 550 39.12 60.90 17.22
CA LEU A 550 40.53 60.53 17.07
C LEU A 550 41.30 61.53 16.18
N CYS A 551 40.70 62.01 15.08
CA CYS A 551 41.29 63.09 14.28
C CYS A 551 41.49 64.37 15.11
N GLN A 552 40.46 64.82 15.83
CA GLN A 552 40.53 65.99 16.71
C GLN A 552 41.59 65.85 17.81
N LEU A 553 41.71 64.66 18.42
CA LEU A 553 42.73 64.39 19.42
C LEU A 553 44.14 64.46 18.85
N ASN A 554 44.37 63.91 17.66
CA ASN A 554 45.67 63.96 16.98
C ASN A 554 46.04 65.40 16.56
N GLU A 555 45.07 66.18 16.06
CA GLU A 555 45.26 67.61 15.78
C GLU A 555 45.60 68.40 17.05
N ALA A 556 44.89 68.16 18.16
CA ALA A 556 45.17 68.78 19.45
C ALA A 556 46.57 68.38 19.99
N GLU A 557 46.97 67.12 19.85
CA GLU A 557 48.29 66.66 20.26
C GLU A 557 49.41 67.29 19.41
N GLN A 558 49.22 67.39 18.09
CA GLN A 558 50.17 68.04 17.20
C GLN A 558 50.25 69.55 17.48
N ASN A 559 49.13 70.21 17.77
CA ASN A 559 49.11 71.59 18.22
C ASN A 559 49.84 71.77 19.57
N ARG A 560 49.70 70.82 20.51
CA ARG A 560 50.46 70.79 21.77
C ARG A 560 51.97 70.62 21.53
N LYS A 561 52.38 69.73 20.62
CA LYS A 561 53.79 69.55 20.21
C LYS A 561 54.36 70.83 19.58
N ASN A 562 53.60 71.46 18.68
CA ASN A 562 53.96 72.74 18.06
C ASN A 562 54.07 73.88 19.09
N ALA A 563 53.16 73.95 20.07
CA ALA A 563 53.21 74.93 21.15
C ALA A 563 54.42 74.70 22.08
N ALA A 564 54.69 73.44 22.46
CA ALA A 564 55.86 73.09 23.26
C ALA A 564 57.17 73.45 22.54
N ALA A 565 57.29 73.18 21.23
CA ALA A 565 58.45 73.58 20.43
C ALA A 565 58.64 75.11 20.40
N LYS A 566 57.56 75.89 20.29
CA LYS A 566 57.60 77.36 20.40
C LYS A 566 58.05 77.82 21.79
N ILE A 567 57.55 77.19 22.85
CA ILE A 567 57.95 77.49 24.24
C ILE A 567 59.45 77.20 24.43
N SER A 568 59.96 76.05 23.99
CA SER A 568 61.39 75.74 24.08
C SER A 568 62.26 76.71 23.28
N ALA A 569 61.81 77.15 22.11
CA ALA A 569 62.52 78.17 21.32
C ALA A 569 62.53 79.55 22.01
N LEU A 570 61.43 79.93 22.66
CA LEU A 570 61.36 81.15 23.48
C LEU A 570 62.24 81.05 24.72
N GLN A 571 62.27 79.89 25.40
CA GLN A 571 63.15 79.67 26.56
C GLN A 571 64.62 79.84 26.18
N LEU A 572 65.09 79.17 25.11
CA LEU A 572 66.45 79.35 24.61
C LEU A 572 66.77 80.81 24.25
N ARG A 573 65.78 81.59 23.79
CA ARG A 573 65.95 83.02 23.52
C ARG A 573 66.02 83.85 24.80
N VAL A 574 65.24 83.51 25.83
CA VAL A 574 65.31 84.13 27.17
C VAL A 574 66.67 83.83 27.80
N ASP A 575 67.09 82.57 27.86
CA ASP A 575 68.39 82.16 28.40
C ASP A 575 69.57 82.88 27.71
N PHE A 576 69.47 83.15 26.41
CA PHE A 576 70.44 83.94 25.66
C PHE A 576 70.43 85.42 26.06
N LEU A 577 69.23 86.02 26.16
CA LEU A 577 69.07 87.43 26.55
C LEU A 577 69.46 87.69 28.01
N GLU A 578 69.23 86.72 28.91
CA GLU A 578 69.69 86.77 30.29
C GLU A 578 71.22 86.74 30.36
N LYS A 579 71.88 85.87 29.58
CA LYS A 579 73.36 85.82 29.50
C LYS A 579 73.95 87.10 28.93
N ASP A 580 73.39 87.65 27.84
CA ASP A 580 73.82 88.95 27.31
C ASP A 580 73.57 90.07 28.33
N SER A 581 72.40 90.11 28.98
CA SER A 581 72.10 91.09 30.03
C SER A 581 73.05 91.00 31.22
N MET A 582 73.46 89.79 31.64
CA MET A 582 74.49 89.60 32.66
C MET A 582 75.85 90.11 32.19
N GLN A 583 76.26 89.80 30.95
CA GLN A 583 77.51 90.33 30.37
C GLN A 583 77.50 91.85 30.27
N GLN A 584 76.39 92.47 29.86
CA GLN A 584 76.24 93.93 29.87
C GLN A 584 76.33 94.49 31.28
N TRP A 585 75.76 93.81 32.29
CA TRP A 585 75.84 94.22 33.68
C TRP A 585 77.27 94.15 34.23
N GLU A 586 78.01 93.07 33.94
CA GLU A 586 79.44 92.93 34.28
C GLU A 586 80.28 94.03 33.63
N ILE A 587 80.13 94.25 32.32
CA ILE A 587 80.82 95.32 31.57
C ILE A 587 80.46 96.71 32.14
N ASN A 588 79.20 96.92 32.53
CA ASN A 588 78.77 98.20 33.11
C ASN A 588 79.28 98.39 34.55
N MET A 589 79.41 97.31 35.32
CA MET A 589 80.05 97.30 36.64
C MET A 589 81.54 97.61 36.50
N GLU A 590 82.26 96.99 35.56
CA GLU A 590 83.66 97.32 35.27
C GLU A 590 83.82 98.81 34.90
N LYS A 591 83.01 99.31 33.95
CA LYS A 591 82.97 100.73 33.58
C LYS A 591 82.68 101.62 34.80
N SER A 592 81.75 101.24 35.67
CA SER A 592 81.45 101.96 36.91
C SER A 592 82.64 101.97 37.87
N THR A 593 83.40 100.87 38.00
CA THR A 593 84.66 100.89 38.79
C THR A 593 85.74 101.76 38.15
N GLN A 594 85.80 101.84 36.82
CA GLN A 594 86.72 102.73 36.10
C GLN A 594 86.31 104.20 36.30
N ILE A 595 85.02 104.53 36.20
CA ILE A 595 84.47 105.85 36.53
C ILE A 595 84.81 106.20 37.98
N ALA A 596 84.55 105.33 38.95
CA ALA A 596 84.90 105.58 40.36
C ALA A 596 86.41 105.76 40.62
N LYS A 597 87.29 105.16 39.80
CA LYS A 597 88.74 105.40 39.80
C LYS A 597 89.08 106.77 39.19
N LEU A 598 88.43 107.14 38.08
CA LEU A 598 88.60 108.44 37.42
C LEU A 598 88.06 109.58 38.29
N GLU A 599 86.90 109.42 38.92
CA GLU A 599 86.35 110.36 39.90
C GLU A 599 87.25 110.53 41.12
N ARG A 600 87.89 109.45 41.62
CA ARG A 600 88.88 109.59 42.69
C ARG A 600 90.05 110.46 42.21
N ARG A 601 90.62 110.16 41.04
CA ARG A 601 91.66 111.01 40.44
C ARG A 601 91.19 112.45 40.20
N LEU A 602 89.92 112.66 39.83
CA LEU A 602 89.35 113.99 39.66
C LEU A 602 89.22 114.71 41.01
N ARG A 603 88.76 114.03 42.07
CA ARG A 603 88.73 114.54 43.45
C ARG A 603 90.15 114.79 44.00
N ASP A 604 91.14 113.99 43.63
CA ASP A 604 92.55 114.22 43.98
C ASP A 604 93.06 115.49 43.27
N VAL A 605 92.69 115.71 42.00
CA VAL A 605 92.98 116.95 41.27
C VAL A 605 92.21 118.15 41.83
N ASP A 606 90.94 118.02 42.19
CA ASP A 606 90.13 119.10 42.75
C ASP A 606 90.48 119.42 44.20
N SER A 607 91.05 118.48 44.96
CA SER A 607 91.63 118.74 46.29
C SER A 607 93.01 119.39 46.19
N LEU A 608 93.85 119.02 45.21
CA LEU A 608 95.03 119.79 44.81
C LEU A 608 94.66 121.23 44.37
N LYS A 609 93.51 121.40 43.72
CA LYS A 609 92.94 122.71 43.34
C LYS A 609 92.37 123.47 44.55
N SER A 610 91.79 122.77 45.52
CA SER A 610 91.22 123.35 46.75
C SER A 610 92.28 123.88 47.72
N ASN A 611 93.55 123.46 47.59
CA ASN A 611 94.69 124.08 48.26
C ASN A 611 95.02 125.51 47.74
N TRP A 612 94.26 126.05 46.78
CA TRP A 612 94.39 127.42 46.25
C TRP A 612 93.12 128.31 46.43
N HIS A 613 92.37 128.16 47.54
CA HIS A 613 91.31 129.10 48.00
C HIS A 613 90.05 129.27 47.06
N PRO A 614 88.99 130.04 47.42
CA PRO A 614 88.00 129.68 48.44
C PRO A 614 86.50 129.82 48.04
N LYS A 615 85.59 129.17 48.80
CA LYS A 615 84.12 129.41 49.01
C LYS A 615 83.30 130.24 47.96
N LYS A 616 82.17 129.66 47.46
CA LYS A 616 80.80 130.27 47.48
C LYS A 616 79.64 129.40 46.88
N HIS A 617 78.80 128.88 47.77
CA HIS A 617 77.32 128.99 47.84
C HIS A 617 76.42 129.50 46.67
N HIS A 618 75.25 128.82 46.50
CA HIS A 618 74.01 129.11 45.69
C HIS A 618 74.08 128.85 44.17
N GLY A 619 73.02 128.39 43.47
CA GLY A 619 71.68 127.90 43.87
C GLY A 619 70.68 127.81 42.69
N ASN A 620 69.55 127.09 42.85
CA ASN A 620 68.30 127.10 42.02
C ASN A 620 68.42 126.63 40.53
N HIS A 621 67.39 126.22 39.76
CA HIS A 621 65.93 125.95 39.89
C HIS A 621 65.54 124.80 38.91
N ILE A 622 64.50 123.96 39.17
CA ILE A 622 63.15 123.93 38.53
C ILE A 622 63.17 124.05 36.98
N VAL A 623 62.63 123.08 36.21
CA VAL A 623 61.27 123.01 35.57
C VAL A 623 61.22 121.61 34.87
N GLU A 624 60.29 120.68 35.10
CA GLU A 624 58.83 120.63 34.85
C GLU A 624 58.43 120.57 33.34
N GLY A 625 57.40 119.79 32.98
CA GLY A 625 56.91 119.64 31.59
C GLY A 625 57.03 118.21 31.00
N THR A 626 56.11 117.28 31.27
CA THR A 626 54.77 117.08 30.66
C THR A 626 54.74 116.61 29.20
N LYS A 627 53.87 115.58 28.99
CA LYS A 627 53.11 115.14 27.79
C LYS A 627 53.46 113.71 27.39
N GLU A 628 52.53 112.76 27.58
CA GLU A 628 51.37 112.51 26.71
C GLU A 628 51.76 112.26 25.25
N THR A 629 51.56 111.03 24.79
CA THR A 629 50.59 110.75 23.71
C THR A 629 50.09 109.30 23.78
N ASN A 630 48.80 109.11 23.50
CA ASN A 630 48.23 107.82 23.10
C ASN A 630 48.82 107.37 21.75
N PHE A 631 48.79 106.07 21.45
CA PHE A 631 47.87 105.56 20.41
C PHE A 631 47.79 104.02 20.39
N LYS A 632 46.54 103.53 20.57
CA LYS A 632 45.98 102.19 20.25
C LYS A 632 46.70 100.94 20.76
#